data_AF-A0A815RST8-F1
#
_entry.id   AF-A0A815RST8-F1
#
_cell.length_a   1.000
_cell.length_b   1.000
_cell.length_c   1.000
_cell.angle_alpha   90.00
_cell.angle_beta   90.00
_cell.angle_gamma   90.00
#
_symmetry.space_group_name_H-M   'P 1'
#
loop_
_entity.id
_entity.type
_entity.pdbx_description
1 polymer ?
#
loop_
_entity_poly.entity_id
_entity_poly.type
_entity_poly.pdbx_seq_one_letter_code
_entity_poly.pdbx_strand_id
1 'polypeptide(L)'
;MNSFIAKANECSKINSNKRLWVFLDEFNTTPSIGLFKEITCERTLLGEPLPKNLVILGACNPQRRKNPKATFDNDIGIKKDRYETQRLAHIVGSISLLYTVVSIPETMLEYVCDYGYLDPETETKYVRAMLHSCEKLKSDSSWFEKTAVLIKISQQFFREYEDASSVSLRDVARFCRLYNWFLKSICTRELTYSIVPLWLLFHSAISFV
;
A
#
# COMPACT_ATOMS: atom_id res chain seq x y z
N MET A 1 -20.14 -6.98 -9.02
CA MET A 1 -20.99 -7.72 -8.06
C MET A 1 -21.66 -8.95 -8.69
N ASN A 2 -22.28 -8.85 -9.87
CA ASN A 2 -22.99 -9.97 -10.51
C ASN A 2 -22.16 -11.26 -10.64
N SER A 3 -20.86 -11.14 -10.94
CA SER A 3 -19.93 -12.28 -10.95
C SER A 3 -19.79 -12.96 -9.58
N PHE A 4 -19.79 -12.20 -8.49
CA PHE A 4 -19.73 -12.74 -7.13
C PHE A 4 -21.06 -13.39 -6.73
N ILE A 5 -22.20 -12.83 -7.13
CA ILE A 5 -23.52 -13.43 -6.91
C ILE A 5 -23.61 -14.78 -7.64
N ALA A 6 -23.23 -14.83 -8.91
CA ALA A 6 -23.18 -16.09 -9.67
C ALA A 6 -22.29 -17.13 -8.99
N LYS A 7 -21.09 -16.73 -8.57
CA LYS A 7 -20.14 -17.60 -7.87
C LYS A 7 -20.65 -18.07 -6.50
N ALA A 8 -21.39 -17.23 -5.78
CA ALA A 8 -22.02 -17.62 -4.51
C ALA A 8 -23.09 -18.70 -4.74
N ASN A 9 -23.92 -18.54 -5.78
CA ASN A 9 -24.95 -19.51 -6.16
C ASN A 9 -24.35 -20.85 -6.63
N GLU A 10 -23.23 -20.81 -7.36
CA GLU A 10 -22.49 -22.03 -7.72
C GLU A 10 -21.93 -22.74 -6.47
N CYS A 11 -21.35 -21.99 -5.54
CA CYS A 11 -20.82 -22.56 -4.29
C CYS A 11 -21.91 -23.25 -3.48
N SER A 12 -23.12 -22.67 -3.40
CA SER A 12 -24.24 -23.27 -2.66
C SER A 12 -24.79 -24.53 -3.32
N LYS A 13 -24.69 -24.66 -4.65
CA LYS A 13 -25.10 -25.89 -5.37
C LYS A 13 -24.17 -27.05 -5.08
N ILE A 14 -22.87 -26.78 -4.89
CA ILE A 14 -21.87 -27.81 -4.58
C ILE A 14 -21.96 -28.24 -3.12
N ASN A 15 -22.10 -27.28 -2.21
CA ASN A 15 -22.23 -27.53 -0.79
C ASN A 15 -23.01 -26.39 -0.13
N SER A 16 -24.14 -26.73 0.50
CA SER A 16 -25.04 -25.78 1.15
C SER A 16 -24.38 -24.97 2.27
N ASN A 17 -23.31 -25.49 2.90
CA ASN A 17 -22.57 -24.81 3.96
C ASN A 17 -21.42 -23.93 3.45
N LYS A 18 -21.16 -23.89 2.13
CA LYS A 18 -20.05 -23.13 1.56
C LYS A 18 -20.41 -21.65 1.43
N ARG A 19 -19.60 -20.79 2.06
CA ARG A 19 -19.74 -19.33 2.01
C ARG A 19 -18.72 -18.73 1.04
N LEU A 20 -19.14 -17.72 0.29
CA LEU A 20 -18.24 -16.89 -0.52
C LEU A 20 -17.94 -15.61 0.25
N TRP A 21 -16.68 -15.38 0.57
CA TRP A 21 -16.21 -14.15 1.20
C TRP A 21 -15.67 -13.22 0.12
N VAL A 22 -16.13 -11.97 0.12
CA VAL A 22 -15.63 -10.89 -0.75
C VAL A 22 -15.09 -9.79 0.16
N PHE A 23 -13.81 -9.47 -0.01
CA PHE A 23 -13.14 -8.39 0.70
C PHE A 23 -12.96 -7.19 -0.23
N LEU A 24 -13.44 -6.03 0.20
CA LEU A 24 -13.29 -4.75 -0.51
C LEU A 24 -12.36 -3.84 0.29
N ASP A 25 -11.15 -3.63 -0.22
CA ASP A 25 -10.20 -2.71 0.40
C ASP A 25 -10.53 -1.26 0.03
N GLU A 26 -10.24 -0.34 0.95
CA GLU A 26 -10.42 1.12 0.81
C GLU A 26 -11.80 1.53 0.22
N PHE A 27 -12.90 0.88 0.65
CA PHE A 27 -14.22 1.02 0.00
C PHE A 27 -14.78 2.45 0.06
N ASN A 28 -14.32 3.27 1.00
CA ASN A 28 -14.76 4.66 1.15
C ASN A 28 -13.98 5.66 0.30
N THR A 29 -13.21 5.19 -0.68
CA THR A 29 -12.55 6.02 -1.71
C THR A 29 -13.43 6.29 -2.93
N THR A 30 -14.65 5.73 -2.96
CA THR A 30 -15.65 5.96 -4.02
C THR A 30 -16.87 6.73 -3.50
N PRO A 31 -17.48 7.62 -4.31
CA PRO A 31 -18.76 8.26 -3.97
C PRO A 31 -19.92 7.27 -3.82
N SER A 32 -19.77 6.03 -4.30
CA SER A 32 -20.80 4.99 -4.24
C SER A 32 -20.96 4.32 -2.87
N ILE A 33 -20.66 5.02 -1.77
CA ILE A 33 -20.77 4.52 -0.39
C ILE A 33 -22.17 3.97 -0.07
N GLY A 34 -23.21 4.58 -0.65
CA GLY A 34 -24.60 4.15 -0.48
C GLY A 34 -24.87 2.74 -0.99
N LEU A 35 -24.20 2.31 -2.07
CA LEU A 35 -24.30 0.93 -2.55
C LEU A 35 -23.64 -0.03 -1.57
N PHE A 36 -22.52 0.36 -0.97
CA PHE A 36 -21.86 -0.49 0.02
C PHE A 36 -22.70 -0.61 1.30
N LYS A 37 -23.37 0.47 1.70
CA LYS A 37 -24.37 0.47 2.77
C LYS A 37 -25.50 -0.52 2.45
N GLU A 38 -26.10 -0.42 1.27
CA GLU A 38 -27.14 -1.35 0.79
C GLU A 38 -26.71 -2.82 0.88
N ILE A 39 -25.50 -3.10 0.41
CA ILE A 39 -24.92 -4.46 0.38
C ILE A 39 -24.69 -5.01 1.80
N THR A 40 -24.25 -4.17 2.73
CA THR A 40 -23.81 -4.59 4.06
C THR A 40 -24.93 -4.57 5.09
N CYS A 41 -25.72 -3.49 5.13
CA CYS A 41 -26.82 -3.30 6.08
C CYS A 41 -28.12 -3.97 5.58
N GLU A 42 -28.58 -3.63 4.37
CA GLU A 42 -29.85 -4.14 3.83
C GLU A 42 -29.74 -5.51 3.16
N ARG A 43 -28.53 -6.00 2.89
CA ARG A 43 -28.28 -7.27 2.19
C ARG A 43 -28.95 -7.29 0.80
N THR A 44 -28.98 -6.14 0.13
CA THR A 44 -29.53 -5.97 -1.23
C THR A 44 -28.51 -5.27 -2.13
N LEU A 45 -28.74 -5.30 -3.44
CA LEU A 45 -28.04 -4.45 -4.40
C LEU A 45 -29.02 -4.01 -5.48
N LEU A 46 -29.23 -2.70 -5.61
CA LEU A 46 -30.24 -2.12 -6.51
C LEU A 46 -31.65 -2.70 -6.24
N GLY A 47 -31.97 -2.96 -4.98
CA GLY A 47 -33.23 -3.54 -4.52
C GLY A 47 -33.30 -5.07 -4.57
N GLU A 48 -32.36 -5.75 -5.23
CA GLU A 48 -32.36 -7.21 -5.34
C GLU A 48 -31.64 -7.88 -4.16
N PRO A 49 -32.22 -8.93 -3.54
CA PRO A 49 -31.62 -9.58 -2.37
C PRO A 49 -30.33 -10.34 -2.71
N LEU A 50 -29.34 -10.21 -1.84
CA LEU A 50 -28.06 -10.92 -1.97
C LEU A 50 -28.16 -12.37 -1.47
N PRO A 51 -27.44 -13.33 -2.09
CA PRO A 51 -27.40 -14.72 -1.63
C PRO A 51 -26.98 -14.85 -0.17
N LYS A 52 -27.67 -15.69 0.62
CA LYS A 52 -27.42 -15.87 2.07
C LYS A 52 -25.99 -16.30 2.39
N ASN A 53 -25.33 -17.02 1.49
CA ASN A 53 -23.97 -17.50 1.66
C ASN A 53 -22.88 -16.51 1.18
N LEU A 54 -23.26 -15.35 0.63
CA LEU A 54 -22.33 -14.28 0.27
C LEU A 54 -22.04 -13.42 1.51
N VAL A 55 -20.77 -13.33 1.90
CA VAL A 55 -20.30 -12.50 3.02
C VAL A 55 -19.42 -11.39 2.45
N ILE A 56 -19.74 -10.15 2.77
CA ILE A 56 -18.98 -8.98 2.34
C ILE A 56 -18.25 -8.42 3.56
N LEU A 57 -16.94 -8.23 3.40
CA LEU A 57 -16.09 -7.52 4.34
C LEU A 57 -15.49 -6.31 3.63
N GLY A 58 -15.37 -5.19 4.33
CA GLY A 58 -14.75 -3.98 3.79
C GLY A 58 -13.70 -3.42 4.74
N ALA A 59 -12.64 -2.85 4.20
CA ALA A 59 -11.74 -1.96 4.92
C ALA A 59 -11.98 -0.52 4.44
N CYS A 60 -12.02 0.41 5.39
CA CYS A 60 -12.17 1.84 5.11
C CYS A 60 -11.03 2.61 5.77
N ASN A 61 -10.64 3.71 5.13
CA ASN A 61 -9.63 4.60 5.64
C ASN A 61 -10.28 5.73 6.46
N PRO A 62 -9.77 6.09 7.65
CA PRO A 62 -10.31 7.18 8.44
C PRO A 62 -10.20 8.52 7.69
N GLN A 63 -11.07 9.49 7.98
CA GLN A 63 -10.91 10.83 7.45
C GLN A 63 -9.75 11.55 8.14
N ARG A 64 -8.85 12.16 7.36
CA ARG A 64 -7.69 12.88 7.91
C ARG A 64 -7.66 14.32 7.44
N ARG A 65 -7.51 15.23 8.40
CA ARG A 65 -7.26 16.64 8.14
C ARG A 65 -5.75 16.84 8.01
N LYS A 66 -5.30 17.66 7.05
CA LYS A 66 -3.89 18.03 6.94
C LYS A 66 -3.43 18.75 8.21
N ASN A 67 -2.31 18.30 8.78
CA ASN A 67 -1.60 19.07 9.80
C ASN A 67 -1.03 20.34 9.15
N PRO A 68 -1.31 21.55 9.68
CA PRO A 68 -0.81 22.81 9.10
C PRO A 68 0.72 22.92 9.06
N LYS A 69 1.41 22.11 9.87
CA LYS A 69 2.88 22.12 10.02
C LYS A 69 3.61 21.27 8.96
N ALA A 70 2.91 20.42 8.21
CA ALA A 70 3.50 19.58 7.17
C ALA A 70 3.60 20.34 5.84
N THR A 71 4.34 21.45 5.84
CA THR A 71 4.76 22.14 4.62
C THR A 71 6.11 21.57 4.18
N PHE A 72 6.09 20.54 3.35
CA PHE A 72 7.11 20.51 2.30
C PHE A 72 6.78 21.68 1.40
N ASP A 73 7.70 22.64 1.31
CA ASP A 73 7.61 23.72 0.34
C ASP A 73 7.26 23.12 -1.02
N ASN A 74 6.12 23.55 -1.57
CA ASN A 74 5.53 23.04 -2.81
C ASN A 74 6.37 23.36 -4.07
N ASP A 75 7.66 23.69 -3.90
CA ASP A 75 8.56 24.15 -4.96
C ASP A 75 9.41 23.05 -5.59
N ILE A 76 9.28 21.79 -5.16
CA ILE A 76 10.01 20.68 -5.82
C ILE A 76 9.07 19.95 -6.78
N GLY A 77 9.36 20.19 -8.06
CA GLY A 77 8.60 19.84 -9.26
C GLY A 77 8.02 18.42 -9.34
N ILE A 78 6.99 18.33 -10.18
CA ILE A 78 6.23 17.14 -10.57
C ILE A 78 5.10 16.77 -9.60
N LYS A 79 4.05 17.62 -9.54
CA LYS A 79 2.69 17.18 -9.20
C LYS A 79 1.56 18.19 -9.48
N LYS A 80 1.80 19.34 -10.12
CA LYS A 80 0.76 20.39 -10.33
C LYS A 80 -0.54 19.87 -10.95
N ASP A 81 -0.50 18.94 -11.91
CA ASP A 81 -1.74 18.48 -12.59
C ASP A 81 -2.63 17.54 -11.77
N ARG A 82 -2.06 16.72 -10.87
CA ARG A 82 -2.89 15.91 -9.95
C ARG A 82 -3.53 16.76 -8.86
N TYR A 83 -2.85 17.84 -8.46
CA TYR A 83 -3.33 18.79 -7.45
C TYR A 83 -4.42 19.73 -8.00
N GLU A 84 -4.29 20.21 -9.24
CA GLU A 84 -5.30 21.05 -9.90
C GLU A 84 -6.61 20.29 -10.18
N THR A 85 -6.52 19.03 -10.62
CA THR A 85 -7.71 18.18 -10.82
C THR A 85 -8.45 17.92 -9.49
N GLN A 86 -7.72 17.79 -8.37
CA GLN A 86 -8.31 17.71 -7.03
C GLN A 86 -8.94 19.03 -6.55
N ARG A 87 -8.49 20.19 -7.07
CA ARG A 87 -9.07 21.51 -6.79
C ARG A 87 -10.35 21.81 -7.58
N LEU A 88 -10.61 21.15 -8.71
CA LEU A 88 -11.84 21.41 -9.48
C LEU A 88 -13.07 20.72 -8.87
N ALA A 89 -12.90 19.67 -8.07
CA ALA A 89 -13.96 19.09 -7.25
C ALA A 89 -14.27 19.91 -5.97
N HIS A 90 -13.58 21.04 -5.77
CA HIS A 90 -13.34 21.71 -4.49
C HIS A 90 -14.20 22.99 -4.30
N ILE A 91 -15.20 23.22 -5.16
CA ILE A 91 -16.01 24.46 -5.14
C ILE A 91 -17.17 24.40 -4.12
N VAL A 92 -17.43 23.26 -3.47
CA VAL A 92 -18.47 23.17 -2.42
C VAL A 92 -17.82 22.83 -1.08
N GLY A 93 -17.40 23.87 -0.36
CA GLY A 93 -17.27 23.88 1.10
C GLY A 93 -16.26 22.91 1.74
N SER A 94 -15.05 23.43 1.97
CA SER A 94 -14.22 23.17 3.17
C SER A 94 -13.80 21.73 3.50
N ILE A 95 -12.52 21.41 3.25
CA ILE A 95 -11.51 20.75 4.13
C ILE A 95 -10.45 20.10 3.23
N SER A 96 -9.18 20.51 3.35
CA SER A 96 -8.07 19.88 2.64
C SER A 96 -7.75 18.52 3.26
N LEU A 97 -8.34 17.44 2.74
CA LEU A 97 -7.97 16.07 3.11
C LEU A 97 -6.65 15.66 2.44
N LEU A 98 -5.89 14.77 3.08
CA LEU A 98 -4.68 14.15 2.49
C LEU A 98 -5.04 13.20 1.33
N TYR A 99 -6.26 12.64 1.36
CA TYR A 99 -6.87 11.79 0.34
C TYR A 99 -8.40 11.95 0.38
N THR A 100 -9.08 11.87 -0.76
CA THR A 100 -10.53 12.01 -0.83
C THR A 100 -11.19 10.71 -0.35
N VAL A 101 -11.57 10.66 0.92
CA VAL A 101 -12.45 9.60 1.47
C VAL A 101 -13.82 10.17 1.79
N VAL A 102 -14.83 9.41 1.41
CA VAL A 102 -16.23 9.67 1.75
C VAL A 102 -16.47 9.25 3.19
N SER A 103 -17.19 10.09 3.95
CA SER A 103 -17.61 9.74 5.30
C SER A 103 -18.49 8.49 5.28
N ILE A 104 -18.28 7.61 6.24
CA ILE A 104 -19.14 6.43 6.41
C ILE A 104 -20.50 6.89 6.97
N PRO A 105 -21.63 6.42 6.41
CA PRO A 105 -22.95 6.72 6.95
C PRO A 105 -23.10 6.30 8.41
N GLU A 106 -23.81 7.09 9.21
CA GLU A 106 -23.98 6.83 10.65
C GLU A 106 -24.58 5.45 10.95
N THR A 107 -25.54 5.01 10.13
CA THR A 107 -26.16 3.67 10.24
C THR A 107 -25.19 2.52 10.03
N MET A 108 -24.03 2.77 9.41
CA MET A 108 -22.99 1.74 9.21
C MET A 108 -22.01 1.67 10.38
N LEU A 109 -21.96 2.68 11.26
CA LEU A 109 -20.95 2.76 12.32
C LEU A 109 -21.04 1.60 13.31
N GLU A 110 -22.23 1.07 13.54
CA GLU A 110 -22.44 -0.13 14.38
C GLU A 110 -21.74 -1.39 13.83
N TYR A 111 -21.43 -1.41 12.54
CA TYR A 111 -20.73 -2.51 11.86
C TYR A 111 -19.24 -2.24 11.65
N VAL A 112 -18.74 -1.07 12.05
CA VAL A 112 -17.34 -0.68 11.88
C VAL A 112 -16.56 -1.03 13.14
N CYS A 113 -15.45 -1.76 12.98
CA CYS A 113 -14.47 -1.99 14.02
C CYS A 113 -13.23 -1.14 13.76
N ASP A 114 -12.74 -0.44 14.79
CA ASP A 114 -11.44 0.24 14.73
C ASP A 114 -10.31 -0.75 15.07
N TYR A 115 -9.44 -1.00 14.09
CA TYR A 115 -8.28 -1.87 14.25
C TYR A 115 -7.05 -1.13 14.80
N GLY A 116 -7.12 0.20 14.93
CA GLY A 116 -6.06 1.03 15.49
C GLY A 116 -4.76 0.97 14.69
N TYR A 117 -3.65 1.22 15.39
CA TYR A 117 -2.30 1.18 14.86
C TYR A 117 -1.56 -0.04 15.38
N LEU A 118 -0.60 -0.51 14.59
CA LEU A 118 0.32 -1.55 15.04
C LEU A 118 1.22 -0.99 16.14
N ASP A 119 1.36 -1.72 17.25
CA ASP A 119 2.26 -1.30 18.29
C ASP A 119 3.74 -1.37 17.80
N PRO A 120 4.64 -0.54 18.35
CA PRO A 120 6.01 -0.46 17.85
C PRO A 120 6.80 -1.78 17.96
N GLU A 121 6.46 -2.65 18.92
CA GLU A 121 7.15 -3.93 19.12
C GLU A 121 6.73 -4.92 18.03
N THR A 122 5.43 -5.06 17.80
CA THR A 122 4.87 -5.89 16.75
C THR A 122 5.32 -5.41 15.37
N GLU A 123 5.32 -4.10 15.12
CA GLU A 123 5.86 -3.56 13.87
C GLU A 123 7.32 -3.94 13.65
N THR A 124 8.15 -3.84 14.69
CA THR A 124 9.56 -4.26 14.61
C THR A 124 9.69 -5.75 14.29
N LYS A 125 8.81 -6.61 14.84
CA LYS A 125 8.77 -8.05 14.51
C LYS A 125 8.45 -8.27 13.04
N TYR A 126 7.47 -7.54 12.48
CA TYR A 126 7.16 -7.61 11.05
C TYR A 126 8.30 -7.11 10.17
N VAL A 127 8.94 -5.98 10.52
CA VAL A 127 10.12 -5.47 9.79
C VAL A 127 11.19 -6.55 9.71
N ARG A 128 11.56 -7.16 10.84
CA ARG A 128 12.55 -8.25 10.86
C ARG A 128 12.12 -9.45 9.99
N ALA A 129 10.86 -9.87 10.12
CA ALA A 129 10.33 -10.97 9.31
C ALA A 129 10.44 -10.68 7.80
N MET A 130 10.16 -9.45 7.38
CA MET A 130 10.25 -9.03 5.98
C MET A 130 11.69 -8.95 5.48
N LEU A 131 12.64 -8.52 6.32
CA LEU A 131 14.06 -8.46 5.98
C LEU A 131 14.67 -9.84 5.70
N HIS A 132 14.07 -10.93 6.17
CA HIS A 132 14.51 -12.28 5.79
C HIS A 132 14.38 -12.59 4.30
N SER A 133 13.59 -11.81 3.54
CA SER A 133 13.57 -11.87 2.07
C SER A 133 14.83 -11.30 1.41
N CYS A 134 15.72 -10.66 2.17
CA CYS A 134 17.00 -10.12 1.71
C CYS A 134 18.14 -11.09 2.03
N GLU A 135 18.46 -12.02 1.12
CA GLU A 135 19.38 -13.14 1.38
C GLU A 135 20.76 -12.69 1.92
N LYS A 136 21.42 -11.75 1.23
CA LYS A 136 22.74 -11.25 1.66
C LYS A 136 22.69 -10.45 2.97
N LEU A 137 21.54 -9.86 3.30
CA LEU A 137 21.37 -9.16 4.57
C LEU A 137 21.19 -10.17 5.71
N LYS A 138 20.41 -11.22 5.47
CA LYS A 138 20.15 -12.30 6.43
C LYS A 138 21.43 -13.03 6.85
N SER A 139 22.43 -13.14 5.96
CA SER A 139 23.70 -13.82 6.28
C SER A 139 24.60 -13.04 7.24
N ASP A 140 24.41 -11.71 7.36
CA ASP A 140 25.19 -10.87 8.27
C ASP A 140 24.32 -10.37 9.41
N SER A 141 24.42 -11.01 10.58
CA SER A 141 23.59 -10.68 11.75
C SER A 141 23.80 -9.26 12.25
N SER A 142 24.99 -8.67 12.07
CA SER A 142 25.28 -7.30 12.52
C SER A 142 24.59 -6.29 11.61
N TRP A 143 24.73 -6.46 10.29
CA TRP A 143 24.06 -5.62 9.31
C TRP A 143 22.54 -5.79 9.33
N PHE A 144 22.05 -7.00 9.56
CA PHE A 144 20.62 -7.28 9.69
C PHE A 144 19.98 -6.45 10.82
N GLU A 145 20.54 -6.51 12.03
CA GLU A 145 19.98 -5.76 13.17
C GLU A 145 20.13 -4.25 12.99
N LYS A 146 21.29 -3.77 12.48
CA LYS A 146 21.45 -2.34 12.16
C LYS A 146 20.42 -1.86 11.16
N THR A 147 20.14 -2.65 10.12
CA THR A 147 19.15 -2.30 9.09
C THR A 147 17.74 -2.27 9.66
N ALA A 148 17.37 -3.25 10.49
CA ALA A 148 16.07 -3.26 11.15
C ALA A 148 15.87 -2.01 12.05
N VAL A 149 16.90 -1.63 12.82
CA VAL A 149 16.89 -0.43 13.65
C VAL A 149 16.79 0.84 12.80
N LEU A 150 17.56 0.94 11.71
CA LEU A 150 17.51 2.09 10.81
C LEU A 150 16.15 2.27 10.15
N ILE A 151 15.51 1.19 9.69
CA ILE A 151 14.14 1.24 9.15
C ILE A 151 13.17 1.75 10.20
N LYS A 152 13.24 1.23 11.43
CA LYS A 152 12.39 1.67 12.54
C LYS A 152 12.55 3.16 12.83
N ILE A 153 13.80 3.64 12.97
CA ILE A 153 14.09 5.06 13.20
C ILE A 153 13.58 5.91 12.04
N SER A 154 13.77 5.45 10.80
CA SER A 154 13.31 6.16 9.60
C SER A 154 11.78 6.29 9.59
N GLN A 155 11.06 5.20 9.86
CA GLN A 155 9.60 5.24 9.95
C GLN A 155 9.12 6.15 11.07
N GLN A 156 9.75 6.09 12.24
CA GLN A 156 9.42 6.97 13.36
C GLN A 156 9.61 8.46 12.99
N PHE A 157 10.71 8.80 12.32
CA PHE A 157 10.97 10.15 11.85
C PHE A 157 9.85 10.69 10.94
N PHE A 158 9.42 9.90 9.94
CA PHE A 158 8.32 10.31 9.06
C PHE A 158 6.97 10.42 9.77
N ARG A 159 6.74 9.63 10.83
CA ARG A 159 5.52 9.73 11.64
C ARG A 159 5.48 11.01 12.47
N GLU A 160 6.63 11.40 13.02
CA GLU A 160 6.75 12.62 13.84
C GLU A 160 6.65 13.89 12.99
N TYR A 161 7.22 13.87 11.77
CA TYR A 161 7.26 15.04 10.90
C TYR A 161 5.98 15.22 10.05
N GLU A 162 5.39 14.13 9.57
CA GLU A 162 4.19 14.19 8.73
C GLU A 162 2.93 13.75 9.49
N ASP A 163 2.68 12.44 9.53
CA ASP A 163 1.50 11.81 10.12
C ASP A 163 1.78 10.33 10.42
N ALA A 164 1.07 9.73 11.39
CA ALA A 164 1.27 8.34 11.80
C ALA A 164 1.13 7.32 10.65
N SER A 165 0.39 7.64 9.59
CA SER A 165 0.20 6.76 8.42
C SER A 165 0.96 7.20 7.17
N SER A 166 1.93 8.11 7.28
CA SER A 166 2.84 8.46 6.19
C SER A 166 3.68 7.27 5.73
N VAL A 167 3.94 6.32 6.65
CA VAL A 167 4.75 5.13 6.43
C VAL A 167 4.03 3.87 6.86
N SER A 168 4.36 2.76 6.19
CA SER A 168 3.78 1.45 6.45
C SER A 168 4.78 0.33 6.15
N LEU A 169 4.40 -0.91 6.48
CA LEU A 169 5.15 -2.11 6.05
C LEU A 169 5.25 -2.23 4.52
N ARG A 170 4.40 -1.55 3.74
CA ARG A 170 4.55 -1.49 2.27
C ARG A 170 5.87 -0.82 1.88
N ASP A 171 6.37 0.13 2.65
CA ASP A 171 7.66 0.79 2.43
C ASP A 171 8.82 -0.14 2.72
N VAL A 172 8.70 -0.98 3.75
CA VAL A 172 9.65 -2.06 4.04
C VAL A 172 9.69 -3.07 2.90
N ALA A 173 8.53 -3.44 2.32
CA ALA A 173 8.50 -4.31 1.15
C ALA A 173 9.22 -3.69 -0.06
N ARG A 174 9.05 -2.38 -0.28
CA ARG A 174 9.75 -1.64 -1.33
C ARG A 174 11.26 -1.59 -1.06
N PHE A 175 11.66 -1.35 0.18
CA PHE A 175 13.06 -1.43 0.60
C PHE A 175 13.66 -2.79 0.26
N CYS A 176 13.03 -3.90 0.66
CA CYS A 176 13.54 -5.24 0.38
C CYS A 176 13.70 -5.50 -1.13
N ARG A 177 12.73 -5.05 -1.95
CA ARG A 177 12.80 -5.14 -3.41
C ARG A 177 13.98 -4.34 -3.96
N LEU A 178 14.14 -3.10 -3.50
CA LEU A 178 15.23 -2.22 -3.93
C LEU A 178 16.59 -2.79 -3.52
N TYR A 179 16.73 -3.27 -2.28
CA TYR A 179 17.95 -3.85 -1.75
C TYR A 179 18.40 -5.06 -2.58
N ASN A 180 17.50 -6.02 -2.81
CA ASN A 180 17.79 -7.21 -3.61
C ASN A 180 18.13 -6.85 -5.06
N TRP A 181 17.38 -5.92 -5.66
CA TRP A 181 17.68 -5.44 -7.01
C TRP A 181 19.04 -4.75 -7.08
N PHE A 182 19.39 -3.92 -6.10
CA PHE A 182 20.63 -3.17 -6.08
C PHE A 182 21.85 -4.10 -5.97
N LEU A 183 21.79 -5.09 -5.07
CA LEU A 183 22.86 -6.08 -4.94
C LEU A 183 23.02 -6.95 -6.19
N LYS A 184 21.91 -7.39 -6.78
CA LYS A 184 21.95 -8.12 -8.05
C LYS A 184 22.61 -7.27 -9.14
N SER A 185 22.23 -5.99 -9.21
CA SER A 185 22.75 -5.04 -10.19
C SER A 185 24.25 -4.79 -10.03
N ILE A 186 24.77 -4.73 -8.80
CA ILE A 186 26.22 -4.64 -8.53
C ILE A 186 26.93 -5.90 -9.04
N CYS A 187 26.47 -7.09 -8.63
CA CYS A 187 27.11 -8.34 -9.04
C CYS A 187 27.11 -8.51 -10.58
N THR A 188 26.04 -8.13 -11.26
CA THR A 188 25.99 -8.16 -12.74
C THR A 188 27.00 -7.20 -13.37
N ARG A 189 27.15 -5.98 -12.83
CA ARG A 189 28.14 -5.01 -13.34
C ARG A 189 29.56 -5.51 -13.11
N GLU A 190 29.89 -6.03 -11.94
CA GLU A 190 31.21 -6.60 -11.63
C GLU A 190 31.56 -7.76 -12.58
N LEU A 191 30.61 -8.64 -12.86
CA LEU A 191 30.78 -9.71 -13.87
C LEU A 191 30.99 -9.12 -15.27
N THR A 192 30.25 -8.08 -15.65
CA THR A 192 30.39 -7.45 -16.97
C THR A 192 31.78 -6.84 -17.14
N TYR A 193 32.30 -6.10 -16.15
CA TYR A 193 33.65 -5.53 -16.19
C TYR A 193 34.76 -6.58 -16.05
N SER A 194 34.47 -7.74 -15.44
CA SER A 194 35.41 -8.88 -15.38
C SER A 194 35.45 -9.69 -16.68
N ILE A 195 34.41 -9.59 -17.51
CA ILE A 195 34.27 -10.33 -18.78
C ILE A 195 34.71 -9.50 -19.99
N VAL A 196 34.83 -8.17 -19.90
CA VAL A 196 35.53 -7.39 -20.93
C VAL A 196 37.02 -7.69 -20.81
N PRO A 197 37.62 -8.50 -21.69
CA PRO A 197 39.02 -8.83 -21.51
C PRO A 197 39.81 -7.59 -21.94
N LEU A 198 40.92 -7.31 -21.25
CA LEU A 198 41.74 -6.11 -21.48
C LEU A 198 42.15 -5.91 -22.95
N TRP A 199 42.22 -6.99 -23.75
CA TRP A 199 42.54 -6.94 -25.19
C TRP A 199 41.52 -6.16 -26.07
N LEU A 200 40.26 -6.01 -25.65
CA LEU A 200 39.23 -5.27 -26.39
C LEU A 200 39.40 -3.74 -26.22
N LEU A 201 40.04 -3.31 -25.13
CA LEU A 201 40.45 -1.92 -24.93
C LEU A 201 41.75 -1.57 -25.67
N PHE A 202 42.58 -2.56 -26.03
CA PHE A 202 43.82 -2.32 -26.78
C PHE A 202 43.66 -2.29 -28.31
N HIS A 203 42.59 -2.87 -28.88
CA HIS A 203 42.37 -2.83 -30.33
C HIS A 203 41.85 -1.50 -30.88
N SER A 204 41.37 -0.59 -30.03
CA SER A 204 40.93 0.76 -30.44
C SER A 204 42.03 1.82 -30.36
N ALA A 205 43.22 1.48 -29.83
CA ALA A 205 44.35 2.39 -29.71
C ALA A 205 45.44 2.22 -30.79
N ILE A 206 45.38 1.17 -31.63
CA ILE A 206 46.42 0.85 -32.63
C ILE A 206 46.01 1.23 -34.07
N SER A 207 44.82 1.79 -34.31
CA SER A 207 44.42 2.29 -35.65
C SER A 207 44.72 3.78 -35.90
N PHE A 208 45.56 4.41 -35.07
CA PHE A 208 46.06 5.77 -35.28
C PHE A 208 47.59 5.81 -35.12
N VAL A 209 48.30 5.13 -36.01
CA VAL A 209 49.65 5.51 -36.50
C VAL A 209 49.70 5.22 -37.98
#